data_AF-A0AAD7CXQ1-F1
#
_entry.id   AF-A0AAD7CXQ1-F1
#
_cell.length_a   1.000
_cell.length_b   1.000
_cell.length_c   1.000
_cell.angle_alpha   90.00
_cell.angle_beta   90.00
_cell.angle_gamma   90.00
#
_symmetry.space_group_name_H-M   'P 1'
#
loop_
_entity.id
_entity.type
_entity.pdbx_description
1 polymer ?
#
loop_
_entity_poly.entity_id
_entity_poly.type
_entity_poly.pdbx_seq_one_letter_code
_entity_poly.pdbx_strand_id
1 'polypeptide(L)'
;MPDEEKGSSVQTSEEAPDLRNSEEEAAAAKLWAVYVSEAEKYDKALVESWKSDMEGMLIFAGLFSASLTAFIIESYKTLTPNSGDSTVQLLTQISQQLAAAANGTTFTPPPSTVFRAPSTSLVCNALWFISLGLSLTCALIATLLEQWARDFLHRADMCSAPVIRARIFAYLYYGLKRFNMHMVVEIIPLLLHASLVFFFAGLVAFLIPINIAMTGVATALLTIVAAVYSFLTLIPLRYLDCPYRTPLSGAFWRLFRHWQTPLSNSDSSSMETMVEAMSRRATEPS
;
A
#
# COMPACT_ATOMS: atom_id res chain seq x y z
N MET A 1 -44.72 -42.72 75.47
CA MET A 1 -45.55 -43.35 74.43
C MET A 1 -47.00 -43.05 74.77
N PRO A 2 -47.78 -42.38 73.89
CA PRO A 2 -47.44 -41.72 72.62
C PRO A 2 -47.67 -40.18 72.70
N ASP A 3 -46.83 -39.30 72.15
CA ASP A 3 -46.47 -39.02 70.74
C ASP A 3 -47.54 -38.17 70.03
N GLU A 4 -47.28 -36.86 70.01
CA GLU A 4 -48.08 -35.80 69.40
C GLU A 4 -47.25 -35.11 68.30
N GLU A 5 -47.88 -34.87 67.14
CA GLU A 5 -47.44 -34.04 66.00
C GLU A 5 -46.07 -34.39 65.34
N LYS A 6 -45.95 -34.54 64.01
CA LYS A 6 -46.43 -33.62 62.97
C LYS A 6 -46.24 -34.29 61.60
N GLY A 7 -47.31 -34.40 60.81
CA GLY A 7 -47.20 -34.73 59.40
C GLY A 7 -46.55 -33.57 58.67
N SER A 8 -45.28 -33.74 58.29
CA SER A 8 -44.60 -32.84 57.35
C SER A 8 -45.15 -33.12 55.95
N SER A 9 -46.14 -32.34 55.54
CA SER A 9 -46.54 -32.22 54.14
C SER A 9 -45.38 -31.65 53.36
N VAL A 10 -44.64 -32.50 52.65
CA VAL A 10 -43.72 -32.10 51.59
C VAL A 10 -44.57 -31.42 50.51
N GLN A 11 -44.66 -30.10 50.58
CA GLN A 11 -45.09 -29.28 49.47
C GLN A 11 -43.99 -29.35 48.41
N THR A 12 -44.16 -30.24 47.44
CA THR A 12 -43.54 -30.10 46.13
C THR A 12 -44.05 -28.78 45.56
N SER A 13 -43.26 -27.72 45.70
CA SER A 13 -43.45 -26.50 44.89
C SER A 13 -43.07 -26.91 43.47
N GLU A 14 -44.09 -27.22 42.69
CA GLU A 14 -44.00 -27.34 41.24
C GLU A 14 -43.72 -25.93 40.71
N GLU A 15 -42.42 -25.64 40.56
CA GLU A 15 -41.90 -24.38 40.04
C GLU A 15 -42.38 -24.24 38.59
N ALA A 16 -43.38 -23.39 38.38
CA ALA A 16 -43.87 -23.05 37.05
C ALA A 16 -42.67 -22.63 36.19
N PRO A 17 -42.55 -23.12 34.93
CA PRO A 17 -41.43 -22.76 34.08
C PRO A 17 -41.38 -21.23 34.00
N ASP A 18 -40.22 -20.66 34.35
CA ASP A 18 -40.03 -19.22 34.51
C ASP A 18 -40.24 -18.52 33.15
N LEU A 19 -41.49 -18.18 32.84
CA LEU A 19 -41.95 -17.58 31.59
C LEU A 19 -41.16 -16.30 31.26
N ARG A 20 -40.68 -15.61 32.29
CA ARG A 20 -39.86 -14.40 32.17
C ARG A 20 -38.49 -14.70 31.56
N ASN A 21 -37.83 -15.80 31.96
CA ASN A 21 -36.57 -16.22 31.37
C ASN A 21 -36.75 -16.62 29.90
N SER A 22 -37.88 -17.24 29.54
CA SER A 22 -38.17 -17.61 28.14
C SER A 22 -38.40 -16.39 27.24
N GLU A 23 -39.08 -15.35 27.74
CA GLU A 23 -39.27 -14.09 27.00
C GLU A 23 -37.96 -13.31 26.84
N GLU A 24 -37.13 -13.27 27.89
CA GLU A 24 -35.80 -12.64 27.86
C GLU A 24 -34.84 -13.36 26.89
N GLU A 25 -34.84 -14.70 26.89
CA GLU A 25 -34.06 -15.51 25.93
C GLU A 25 -34.52 -15.29 24.49
N ALA A 26 -35.83 -15.23 24.24
CA ALA A 26 -36.38 -14.96 22.91
C ALA A 26 -36.03 -13.55 22.42
N ALA A 27 -36.07 -12.55 23.31
CA ALA A 27 -35.65 -11.18 23.01
C ALA A 27 -34.14 -11.10 22.70
N ALA A 28 -33.30 -11.78 23.49
CA ALA A 28 -31.86 -11.87 23.26
C ALA A 28 -31.53 -12.57 21.94
N ALA A 29 -32.21 -13.67 21.61
CA ALA A 29 -32.05 -14.39 20.34
C ALA A 29 -32.42 -13.51 19.14
N LYS A 30 -33.50 -12.72 19.26
CA LYS A 30 -33.92 -11.79 18.22
C LYS A 30 -32.91 -10.65 18.04
N LEU A 31 -32.43 -10.05 19.12
CA LEU A 31 -31.39 -9.02 19.06
C LEU A 31 -30.11 -9.57 18.40
N TRP A 32 -29.73 -10.80 18.76
CA TRP A 32 -28.54 -11.42 18.23
C TRP A 32 -28.64 -11.78 16.75
N ALA A 33 -29.82 -12.25 16.31
CA ALA A 33 -30.11 -12.46 14.90
C ALA A 33 -30.01 -11.15 14.09
N VAL A 34 -30.53 -10.04 14.63
CA VAL A 34 -30.41 -8.72 13.98
C VAL A 34 -28.96 -8.29 13.87
N TYR A 35 -28.19 -8.36 14.97
CA TYR A 35 -26.77 -7.99 14.95
C TYR A 35 -25.98 -8.82 13.93
N VAL A 36 -26.12 -10.15 13.96
CA VAL A 36 -25.39 -11.05 13.05
C VAL A 36 -25.73 -10.73 11.60
N SER A 37 -27.01 -10.48 11.31
CA SER A 37 -27.45 -10.11 9.97
C SER A 37 -26.83 -8.80 9.48
N GLU A 38 -26.64 -7.83 10.38
CA GLU A 38 -26.09 -6.52 10.01
C GLU A 38 -24.56 -6.56 9.88
N ALA A 39 -23.89 -7.29 10.79
CA ALA A 39 -22.45 -7.54 10.71
C ALA A 39 -22.07 -8.27 9.41
N GLU A 40 -22.85 -9.27 9.03
CA GLU A 40 -22.66 -9.99 7.77
C GLU A 40 -22.77 -9.07 6.55
N LYS A 41 -23.80 -8.22 6.48
CA LYS A 41 -23.96 -7.27 5.37
C LYS A 41 -22.78 -6.31 5.29
N TYR A 42 -22.34 -5.79 6.44
CA TYR A 42 -21.21 -4.88 6.52
C TYR A 42 -19.92 -5.54 6.03
N ASP A 43 -19.58 -6.72 6.55
CA ASP A 43 -18.35 -7.44 6.18
C ASP A 43 -18.38 -7.85 4.70
N LYS A 44 -19.52 -8.32 4.20
CA LYS A 44 -19.69 -8.67 2.77
C LYS A 44 -19.50 -7.44 1.88
N ALA A 45 -20.10 -6.31 2.24
CA ALA A 45 -19.94 -5.06 1.49
C ALA A 45 -18.48 -4.57 1.50
N LEU A 46 -17.79 -4.70 2.64
CA LEU A 46 -16.39 -4.31 2.77
C LEU A 46 -15.48 -5.16 1.86
N VAL A 47 -15.64 -6.49 1.89
CA VAL A 47 -14.84 -7.41 1.06
C VAL A 47 -15.12 -7.20 -0.42
N GLU A 48 -16.37 -6.97 -0.83
CA GLU A 48 -16.71 -6.70 -2.22
C GLU A 48 -16.14 -5.35 -2.69
N SER A 49 -16.18 -4.31 -1.84
CA SER A 49 -15.54 -3.02 -2.14
C SER A 49 -14.04 -3.19 -2.38
N TRP A 50 -13.34 -3.90 -1.50
CA TRP A 50 -11.89 -4.12 -1.66
C TRP A 50 -11.58 -4.91 -2.93
N LYS A 51 -12.36 -5.95 -3.22
CA LYS A 51 -12.21 -6.72 -4.45
C LYS A 51 -12.37 -5.82 -5.69
N SER A 52 -13.40 -4.99 -5.74
CA SER A 52 -13.62 -4.05 -6.84
C SER A 52 -12.48 -3.04 -6.98
N ASP A 53 -11.97 -2.51 -5.87
CA ASP A 53 -10.79 -1.62 -5.88
C ASP A 53 -9.55 -2.35 -6.44
N MET A 54 -9.31 -3.60 -6.03
CA MET A 54 -8.19 -4.40 -6.54
C MET A 54 -8.29 -4.67 -8.04
N GLU A 55 -9.48 -5.01 -8.55
CA GLU A 55 -9.71 -5.18 -9.99
C GLU A 55 -9.35 -3.91 -10.78
N GLY A 56 -9.75 -2.73 -10.28
CA GLY A 56 -9.36 -1.44 -10.86
C GLY A 56 -7.84 -1.21 -10.86
N MET A 57 -7.16 -1.53 -9.74
CA MET A 57 -5.70 -1.42 -9.62
C MET A 57 -4.96 -2.36 -10.57
N LEU A 58 -5.49 -3.57 -10.80
CA LEU A 58 -4.90 -4.56 -11.72
C LEU A 58 -4.96 -4.10 -13.18
N ILE A 59 -6.11 -3.58 -13.60
CA ILE A 59 -6.28 -3.01 -14.95
C ILE A 59 -5.29 -1.86 -15.15
N PHE A 60 -5.21 -0.95 -14.18
CA PHE A 60 -4.27 0.16 -14.23
C PHE A 60 -2.82 -0.32 -14.27
N ALA A 61 -2.42 -1.25 -13.40
CA ALA A 61 -1.06 -1.79 -13.36
C ALA A 61 -0.67 -2.49 -14.68
N GLY A 62 -1.60 -3.21 -15.32
CA GLY A 62 -1.40 -3.83 -16.62
C GLY A 62 -1.16 -2.80 -17.74
N LEU A 63 -2.05 -1.80 -17.85
CA LEU A 63 -1.91 -0.72 -18.84
C LEU A 63 -0.64 0.10 -18.62
N PHE A 64 -0.35 0.42 -17.37
CA PHE A 64 0.86 1.12 -16.97
C PHE A 64 2.11 0.32 -17.35
N SER A 65 2.17 -0.97 -17.01
CA SER A 65 3.31 -1.83 -17.34
C SER A 65 3.52 -1.97 -18.85
N ALA A 66 2.43 -2.05 -19.64
CA ALA A 66 2.50 -2.06 -21.10
C ALA A 66 3.10 -0.75 -21.64
N SER A 67 2.62 0.40 -21.17
CA SER A 67 3.16 1.71 -21.57
C SER A 67 4.64 1.88 -21.17
N LEU A 68 5.00 1.48 -19.95
CA LEU A 68 6.36 1.53 -19.41
C LEU A 68 7.33 0.64 -20.19
N THR A 69 6.86 -0.53 -20.64
CA THR A 69 7.67 -1.45 -21.45
C THR A 69 8.11 -0.81 -22.76
N ALA A 70 7.27 0.01 -23.41
CA ALA A 70 7.65 0.73 -24.63
C ALA A 70 8.81 1.71 -24.37
N PHE A 71 8.75 2.44 -23.25
CA PHE A 71 9.83 3.34 -22.84
C PHE A 71 11.12 2.57 -22.50
N ILE A 72 11.02 1.46 -21.78
CA ILE A 72 12.17 0.61 -21.46
C ILE A 72 12.84 0.08 -22.73
N ILE A 73 12.07 -0.40 -23.71
CA ILE A 73 12.62 -0.89 -24.99
C ILE A 73 13.40 0.22 -25.70
N GLU A 74 12.88 1.45 -25.69
CA GLU A 74 13.57 2.57 -26.34
C GLU A 74 14.83 2.99 -25.59
N SER A 75 14.77 3.11 -24.26
CA SER A 75 15.93 3.54 -23.46
C SER A 75 16.99 2.46 -23.31
N TYR A 76 16.63 1.18 -23.40
CA TYR A 76 17.60 0.07 -23.41
C TYR A 76 18.61 0.21 -24.55
N LYS A 77 18.19 0.75 -25.70
CA LYS A 77 19.09 1.03 -26.84
C LYS A 77 20.18 2.04 -26.49
N THR A 78 19.97 2.91 -25.50
CA THR A 78 20.98 3.88 -25.05
C THR A 78 22.04 3.26 -24.13
N LEU A 79 21.79 2.04 -23.62
CA LEU A 79 22.73 1.27 -22.81
C LEU A 79 23.61 0.34 -23.63
N THR A 80 23.30 0.14 -24.91
CA THR A 80 24.09 -0.68 -25.82
C THR A 80 24.80 0.20 -26.86
N PRO A 81 26.01 -0.19 -27.30
CA PRO A 81 26.69 0.54 -28.37
C PRO A 81 25.87 0.46 -29.65
N ASN A 82 25.58 1.62 -30.24
CA ASN A 82 24.90 1.70 -31.52
C ASN A 82 25.84 1.22 -32.64
N SER A 83 25.43 0.19 -33.37
CA SER A 83 26.18 -0.36 -34.51
C SER A 83 26.31 0.66 -35.65
N GLY A 84 25.34 1.57 -35.80
CA GLY A 84 25.38 2.66 -36.75
C GLY A 84 26.51 3.65 -36.44
N ASP A 85 26.59 4.13 -35.20
CA ASP A 85 27.64 5.08 -34.79
C ASP A 85 29.03 4.45 -34.88
N SER A 86 29.15 3.16 -34.55
CA SER A 86 30.40 2.41 -34.71
C SER A 86 30.84 2.33 -36.17
N THR A 87 29.87 2.16 -37.08
CA THR A 87 30.11 2.13 -38.54
C THR A 87 30.51 3.50 -39.07
N VAL A 88 29.84 4.57 -38.63
CA VAL A 88 30.19 5.96 -39.00
C VAL A 88 31.58 6.32 -38.48
N GLN A 89 31.94 5.91 -37.26
CA GLN A 89 33.28 6.09 -36.72
C GLN A 89 34.32 5.34 -37.55
N LEU A 90 34.08 4.09 -37.92
CA LEU A 90 34.96 3.33 -38.82
C LEU A 90 35.11 4.00 -40.18
N LEU A 91 34.01 4.47 -40.77
CA LEU A 91 34.03 5.13 -42.07
C LEU A 91 34.81 6.45 -42.03
N THR A 92 34.69 7.19 -40.93
CA THR A 92 35.47 8.41 -40.67
C THR A 92 36.94 8.08 -40.52
N GLN A 93 37.31 7.01 -39.81
CA GLN A 93 38.69 6.55 -39.70
C GLN A 93 39.26 6.15 -41.07
N ILE A 94 38.51 5.40 -41.88
CA ILE A 94 38.93 5.00 -43.23
C ILE A 94 39.11 6.25 -44.12
N SER A 95 38.20 7.22 -44.04
CA SER A 95 38.30 8.49 -44.78
C SER A 95 39.55 9.27 -44.39
N GLN A 96 39.85 9.38 -43.09
CA GLN A 96 41.04 10.05 -42.58
C GLN A 96 42.33 9.32 -42.97
N GLN A 97 42.31 7.99 -42.92
CA GLN A 97 43.44 7.18 -43.36
C GLN A 97 43.73 7.37 -44.86
N LEU A 98 42.68 7.40 -45.69
CA LEU A 98 42.82 7.64 -47.13
C LEU A 98 43.34 9.05 -47.44
N ALA A 99 42.87 10.06 -46.70
CA ALA A 99 43.35 11.44 -46.81
C ALA A 99 44.82 11.58 -46.38
N ALA A 100 45.22 10.91 -45.30
CA ALA A 100 46.61 10.91 -44.83
C ALA A 100 47.54 10.21 -45.84
N ALA A 101 47.10 9.08 -46.40
CA ALA A 101 47.84 8.38 -47.46
C ALA A 101 48.02 9.25 -48.72
N ALA A 102 46.98 9.99 -49.12
CA ALA A 102 47.05 10.92 -50.26
C ALA A 102 48.00 12.10 -50.02
N ASN A 103 48.10 12.59 -48.78
CA ASN A 103 48.98 13.70 -48.40
C ASN A 103 50.38 13.24 -47.94
N GLY A 104 50.68 11.94 -47.97
CA GLY A 104 51.96 11.38 -47.53
C GLY A 104 52.22 11.52 -46.02
N THR A 105 51.18 11.69 -45.20
CA THR A 105 51.29 11.81 -43.74
C THR A 105 50.96 10.48 -43.05
N THR A 106 51.59 10.23 -41.90
CA THR A 106 51.37 9.00 -41.13
C THR A 106 50.06 9.09 -40.35
N PHE A 107 49.10 8.21 -40.65
CA PHE A 107 47.87 8.09 -39.88
C PHE A 107 48.13 7.29 -38.59
N THR A 108 47.76 7.86 -37.45
CA THR A 108 47.78 7.15 -36.17
C THR A 108 46.32 6.92 -35.75
N PRO A 109 45.84 5.66 -35.68
CA PRO A 109 44.46 5.42 -35.31
C PRO A 109 44.22 5.89 -33.87
N PRO A 110 43.06 6.53 -33.59
CA PRO A 110 42.72 6.91 -32.23
C PRO A 110 42.55 5.66 -31.36
N PRO A 111 42.85 5.75 -30.04
CA PRO A 111 42.70 4.63 -29.12
C PRO A 111 41.24 4.14 -29.11
N SER A 112 41.05 2.82 -29.01
CA SER A 112 39.73 2.22 -28.91
C SER A 112 39.03 2.70 -27.63
N THR A 113 38.01 3.54 -27.77
CA THR A 113 37.20 3.98 -26.64
C THR A 113 36.24 2.86 -26.27
N VAL A 114 36.41 2.28 -25.08
CA VAL A 114 35.43 1.34 -24.51
C VAL A 114 34.11 2.08 -24.34
N PHE A 115 33.02 1.51 -24.85
CA PHE A 115 31.69 2.10 -24.73
C PHE A 115 31.33 2.32 -23.25
N ARG A 116 30.95 3.55 -22.91
CA ARG A 116 30.48 3.91 -21.57
C ARG A 116 29.11 4.57 -21.73
N ALA A 117 28.08 3.93 -21.18
CA ALA A 117 26.74 4.46 -21.22
C ALA A 117 26.65 5.81 -20.47
N PRO A 118 25.83 6.77 -20.96
CA PRO A 118 25.58 8.02 -20.26
C PRO A 118 25.01 7.78 -18.86
N SER A 119 25.47 8.53 -17.86
CA SER A 119 24.95 8.42 -16.49
C SER A 119 23.44 8.69 -16.40
N THR A 120 22.93 9.60 -17.24
CA THR A 120 21.49 9.90 -17.35
C THR A 120 20.68 8.71 -17.85
N SER A 121 21.18 7.98 -18.86
CA SER A 121 20.56 6.75 -19.36
C SER A 121 20.52 5.65 -18.31
N LEU A 122 21.62 5.47 -17.55
CA LEU A 122 21.67 4.49 -16.46
C LEU A 122 20.63 4.78 -15.37
N VAL A 123 20.56 6.04 -14.92
CA VAL A 123 19.58 6.46 -13.91
C VAL A 123 18.15 6.30 -14.43
N CYS A 124 17.87 6.71 -15.67
CA CYS A 124 16.56 6.57 -16.29
C CYS A 124 16.10 5.11 -16.33
N ASN A 125 16.95 4.20 -16.83
CA ASN A 125 16.63 2.78 -16.89
C ASN A 125 16.42 2.19 -15.50
N ALA A 126 17.26 2.52 -14.53
CA ALA A 126 17.09 2.07 -13.14
C ALA A 126 15.74 2.51 -12.55
N LEU A 127 15.37 3.78 -12.72
CA LEU A 127 14.08 4.31 -12.24
C LEU A 127 12.90 3.60 -12.90
N TRP A 128 12.96 3.32 -14.19
CA TRP A 128 11.90 2.59 -14.90
C TRP A 128 11.81 1.11 -14.52
N PHE A 129 12.94 0.43 -14.29
CA PHE A 129 12.90 -0.94 -13.76
C PHE A 129 12.33 -0.98 -12.34
N ILE A 130 12.70 -0.04 -11.47
CA ILE A 130 12.11 0.08 -10.12
C ILE A 130 10.60 0.33 -10.23
N SER A 131 10.20 1.26 -11.09
CA SER A 131 8.80 1.57 -11.34
C SER A 131 8.01 0.34 -11.80
N LEU A 132 8.54 -0.41 -12.77
CA LEU A 132 7.93 -1.64 -13.28
C LEU A 132 7.82 -2.70 -12.19
N GLY A 133 8.91 -2.91 -11.42
CA GLY A 133 8.93 -3.87 -10.31
C GLY A 133 7.90 -3.54 -9.23
N LEU A 134 7.75 -2.26 -8.87
CA LEU A 134 6.73 -1.80 -7.91
C LEU A 134 5.31 -2.01 -8.43
N SER A 135 5.06 -1.72 -9.72
CA SER A 135 3.76 -1.96 -10.37
C SER A 135 3.39 -3.44 -10.39
N LEU A 136 4.34 -4.32 -10.76
CA LEU A 136 4.12 -5.77 -10.74
C LEU A 136 3.91 -6.29 -9.32
N THR A 137 4.68 -5.79 -8.34
CA THR A 137 4.48 -6.16 -6.93
C THR A 137 3.10 -5.73 -6.44
N CYS A 138 2.66 -4.52 -6.79
CA CYS A 138 1.30 -4.05 -6.53
C CYS A 138 0.26 -4.99 -7.14
N ALA A 139 0.41 -5.38 -8.40
CA ALA A 139 -0.49 -6.31 -9.07
C ALA A 139 -0.50 -7.71 -8.40
N LEU A 140 0.66 -8.22 -7.99
CA LEU A 140 0.74 -9.50 -7.28
C LEU A 140 0.00 -9.44 -5.94
N ILE A 141 0.18 -8.37 -5.15
CA ILE A 141 -0.54 -8.24 -3.88
C ILE A 141 -2.05 -8.08 -4.12
N ALA A 142 -2.44 -7.28 -5.11
CA ALA A 142 -3.85 -7.08 -5.47
C ALA A 142 -4.52 -8.40 -5.90
N THR A 143 -3.87 -9.21 -6.76
CA THR A 143 -4.40 -10.52 -7.16
C THR A 143 -4.54 -11.48 -5.98
N LEU A 144 -3.58 -11.52 -5.04
CA LEU A 144 -3.67 -12.37 -3.85
C LEU A 144 -4.84 -11.96 -2.95
N LEU A 145 -5.04 -10.65 -2.72
CA LEU A 145 -6.19 -10.17 -1.96
C LEU A 145 -7.51 -10.45 -2.65
N GLU A 146 -7.57 -10.27 -3.97
CA GLU A 146 -8.76 -10.53 -4.77
C GLU A 146 -9.12 -12.03 -4.80
N GLN A 147 -8.12 -12.92 -4.90
CA GLN A 147 -8.31 -14.37 -4.77
C GLN A 147 -8.84 -14.75 -3.39
N TRP A 148 -8.24 -14.21 -2.33
CA TRP A 148 -8.69 -14.45 -0.96
C TRP A 148 -10.12 -13.94 -0.73
N ALA A 149 -10.44 -12.73 -1.22
CA ALA A 149 -11.77 -12.14 -1.11
C ALA A 149 -12.82 -12.98 -1.82
N ARG A 150 -12.53 -13.46 -3.04
CA ARG A 150 -13.42 -14.35 -3.79
C ARG A 150 -13.64 -15.70 -3.09
N ASP A 151 -12.58 -16.36 -2.64
CA ASP A 151 -12.69 -17.65 -1.96
C ASP A 151 -13.51 -17.50 -0.66
N PHE A 152 -13.31 -16.40 0.07
CA PHE A 152 -14.09 -16.09 1.26
C PHE A 152 -15.59 -15.91 0.94
N LEU A 153 -15.93 -15.02 -0.01
CA LEU A 153 -17.31 -14.77 -0.43
C LEU A 153 -17.99 -16.07 -0.89
N HIS A 154 -17.27 -16.88 -1.67
CA HIS A 154 -17.76 -18.17 -2.15
C HIS A 154 -18.07 -19.14 -1.00
N ARG A 155 -17.16 -19.28 -0.01
CA ARG A 155 -17.37 -20.14 1.16
C ARG A 155 -18.54 -19.66 2.04
N ALA A 156 -18.68 -18.35 2.19
CA ALA A 156 -19.78 -17.75 2.95
C ALA A 156 -21.14 -18.04 2.29
N ASP A 157 -21.22 -17.90 0.96
CA ASP A 157 -22.46 -18.12 0.20
C ASP A 157 -22.85 -19.61 0.09
N MET A 158 -21.88 -20.54 0.14
CA MET A 158 -22.15 -21.99 0.15
C MET A 158 -22.75 -22.51 1.45
N CYS A 159 -22.72 -21.73 2.54
CA CYS A 159 -23.26 -22.13 3.83
C CYS A 159 -24.71 -21.63 4.01
N SER A 160 -25.68 -22.54 3.94
CA SER A 160 -27.10 -22.22 4.14
C SER A 160 -27.49 -22.00 5.61
N ALA A 161 -26.73 -22.58 6.55
CA ALA A 161 -27.04 -22.48 7.97
C ALA A 161 -26.53 -21.14 8.56
N PRO A 162 -27.42 -20.32 9.17
CA PRO A 162 -27.08 -18.98 9.65
C PRO A 162 -25.99 -19.00 10.73
N VAL A 163 -25.97 -20.03 11.58
CA VAL A 163 -24.97 -20.19 12.65
C VAL A 163 -23.57 -20.47 12.10
N ILE A 164 -23.46 -21.29 11.05
CA ILE A 164 -22.17 -21.62 10.42
C ILE A 164 -21.64 -20.38 9.69
N ARG A 165 -22.52 -19.69 8.96
CA ARG A 165 -22.18 -18.45 8.26
C ARG A 165 -21.69 -17.36 9.24
N ALA A 166 -22.38 -17.18 10.37
CA ALA A 166 -21.97 -16.26 11.42
C ALA A 166 -20.57 -16.57 11.98
N ARG A 167 -20.21 -17.86 12.13
CA ARG A 167 -18.86 -18.27 12.56
C ARG A 167 -17.78 -17.91 11.54
N ILE A 168 -18.08 -18.02 10.24
CA ILE A 168 -17.16 -17.66 9.16
C ILE A 168 -16.88 -16.15 9.17
N PHE A 169 -17.92 -15.32 9.28
CA PHE A 169 -17.77 -13.87 9.39
C PHE A 169 -17.07 -13.44 10.69
N ALA A 170 -17.37 -14.08 11.81
CA ALA A 170 -16.62 -13.83 13.05
C ALA A 170 -15.13 -14.16 12.88
N TYR A 171 -14.80 -15.31 12.27
CA TYR A 171 -13.41 -15.68 11.98
C TYR A 171 -12.73 -14.68 11.05
N LEU A 172 -13.43 -14.20 10.01
CA LEU A 172 -12.95 -13.15 9.13
C LEU A 172 -12.59 -11.89 9.91
N TYR A 173 -13.51 -11.37 10.72
CA TYR A 173 -13.28 -10.15 11.48
C TYR A 173 -12.05 -10.26 12.39
N TYR A 174 -11.93 -11.38 13.12
CA TYR A 174 -10.74 -11.64 13.94
C TYR A 174 -9.47 -11.80 13.10
N GLY A 175 -9.55 -12.44 11.93
CA GLY A 175 -8.45 -12.60 10.99
C GLY A 175 -7.99 -11.26 10.40
N LEU A 176 -8.91 -10.43 9.92
CA LEU A 176 -8.69 -9.09 9.41
C LEU A 176 -7.97 -8.22 10.44
N LYS A 177 -8.42 -8.27 11.70
CA LYS A 177 -7.82 -7.54 12.81
C LYS A 177 -6.44 -8.08 13.18
N ARG A 178 -6.26 -9.40 13.21
CA ARG A 178 -4.99 -10.05 13.58
C ARG A 178 -3.90 -9.84 12.54
N PHE A 179 -4.23 -9.96 11.26
CA PHE A 179 -3.29 -9.79 10.15
C PHE A 179 -3.25 -8.35 9.61
N ASN A 180 -4.04 -7.46 10.21
CA ASN A 180 -4.13 -6.05 9.85
C ASN A 180 -4.34 -5.86 8.33
N MET A 181 -5.23 -6.64 7.73
CA MET A 181 -5.46 -6.62 6.27
C MET A 181 -5.77 -5.23 5.73
N HIS A 182 -6.36 -4.38 6.56
CA HIS A 182 -6.56 -2.98 6.23
C HIS A 182 -5.26 -2.24 5.86
N MET A 183 -4.13 -2.54 6.51
CA MET A 183 -2.82 -2.01 6.10
C MET A 183 -2.39 -2.54 4.74
N VAL A 184 -2.63 -3.82 4.44
CA VAL A 184 -2.25 -4.42 3.15
C VAL A 184 -3.03 -3.75 2.01
N VAL A 185 -4.35 -3.57 2.21
CA VAL A 185 -5.24 -2.88 1.25
C VAL A 185 -4.80 -1.43 1.01
N GLU A 186 -4.33 -0.73 2.03
CA GLU A 186 -3.82 0.64 1.89
C GLU A 186 -2.43 0.75 1.25
N ILE A 187 -1.60 -0.27 1.41
CA ILE A 187 -0.25 -0.32 0.83
C ILE A 187 -0.32 -0.48 -0.70
N ILE A 188 -1.36 -1.12 -1.25
CA ILE A 188 -1.49 -1.37 -2.70
C ILE A 188 -1.54 -0.07 -3.50
N PRO A 189 -2.48 0.88 -3.24
CA PRO A 189 -2.46 2.18 -3.91
C PRO A 189 -1.15 2.95 -3.69
N LEU A 190 -0.51 2.79 -2.53
CA LEU A 190 0.75 3.46 -2.23
C LEU A 190 1.90 2.96 -3.13
N LEU A 191 2.02 1.64 -3.32
CA LEU A 191 3.01 1.07 -4.25
C LEU A 191 2.76 1.56 -5.68
N LEU A 192 1.49 1.64 -6.07
CA LEU A 192 1.12 2.12 -7.40
C LEU A 192 1.50 3.59 -7.60
N HIS A 193 1.22 4.45 -6.63
CA HIS A 193 1.63 5.85 -6.69
C HIS A 193 3.16 6.01 -6.68
N ALA A 194 3.86 5.23 -5.84
CA ALA A 194 5.32 5.23 -5.82
C ALA A 194 5.88 4.84 -7.20
N SER A 195 5.32 3.81 -7.84
CA SER A 195 5.67 3.40 -9.20
C SER A 195 5.50 4.54 -10.21
N LEU A 196 4.40 5.28 -10.16
CA LEU A 196 4.16 6.44 -11.03
C LEU A 196 5.18 7.57 -10.81
N VAL A 197 5.53 7.87 -9.56
CA VAL A 197 6.55 8.88 -9.23
C VAL A 197 7.90 8.51 -9.83
N PHE A 198 8.33 7.26 -9.68
CA PHE A 198 9.58 6.78 -10.30
C PHE A 198 9.53 6.83 -11.82
N PHE A 199 8.38 6.52 -12.42
CA PHE A 199 8.20 6.62 -13.88
C PHE A 199 8.35 8.05 -14.38
N PHE A 200 7.66 9.01 -13.76
CA PHE A 200 7.75 10.41 -14.16
C PHE A 200 9.14 10.99 -13.93
N ALA A 201 9.83 10.61 -12.85
CA ALA A 201 11.22 10.98 -12.62
C ALA A 201 12.14 10.45 -13.74
N GLY A 202 11.96 9.18 -14.14
CA GLY A 202 12.65 8.59 -15.28
C GLY A 202 12.32 9.30 -16.60
N LEU A 203 11.06 9.68 -16.81
CA LEU A 203 10.63 10.42 -17.99
C LEU A 203 11.33 11.76 -18.10
N VAL A 204 11.40 12.54 -17.02
CA VAL A 204 12.15 13.81 -17.02
C VAL A 204 13.63 13.56 -17.32
N ALA A 205 14.25 12.57 -16.67
CA ALA A 205 15.66 12.21 -16.91
C ALA A 205 15.94 11.80 -18.36
N PHE A 206 14.98 11.11 -19.00
CA PHE A 206 15.05 10.71 -20.41
C PHE A 206 14.99 11.90 -21.37
N LEU A 207 14.18 12.92 -21.07
CA LEU A 207 14.01 14.09 -21.95
C LEU A 207 15.19 15.07 -21.89
N ILE A 208 15.93 15.14 -20.77
CA ILE A 208 17.06 16.06 -20.57
C ILE A 208 18.06 16.05 -21.74
N PRO A 209 18.63 14.90 -22.15
CA PRO A 209 19.61 14.88 -23.25
C PRO A 209 18.99 15.12 -24.63
N ILE A 210 17.67 14.95 -24.79
CA ILE A 210 16.98 15.07 -26.08
C ILE A 210 16.70 16.54 -26.39
N ASN A 211 15.98 17.23 -25.51
CA ASN A 211 15.59 18.62 -25.73
C ASN A 211 15.16 19.31 -24.42
N ILE A 212 15.83 20.42 -24.09
CA ILE A 212 15.55 21.22 -22.89
C ILE A 212 14.13 21.81 -22.91
N ALA A 213 13.61 22.25 -24.06
CA ALA A 213 12.26 22.80 -24.16
C ALA A 213 11.19 21.73 -23.91
N MET A 214 11.33 20.53 -24.49
CA MET A 214 10.43 19.41 -24.20
C MET A 214 10.49 18.98 -22.73
N THR A 215 11.69 18.96 -22.15
CA THR A 215 11.91 18.69 -20.72
C THR A 215 11.18 19.73 -19.86
N GLY A 216 11.27 21.02 -20.21
CA GLY A 216 10.60 22.10 -19.52
C GLY A 216 9.08 21.96 -19.55
N VAL A 217 8.50 21.66 -20.71
CA VAL A 217 7.04 21.44 -20.86
C VAL A 217 6.58 20.22 -20.06
N ALA A 218 7.29 19.08 -20.15
CA ALA A 218 6.96 17.88 -19.40
C ALA A 218 7.04 18.13 -17.88
N THR A 219 8.09 18.81 -17.41
CA THR A 219 8.28 19.12 -15.99
C THR A 219 7.21 20.12 -15.50
N ALA A 220 6.86 21.13 -16.28
CA ALA A 220 5.79 22.07 -15.95
C ALA A 220 4.43 21.37 -15.80
N LEU A 221 4.09 20.47 -16.74
CA LEU A 221 2.85 19.70 -16.65
C LEU A 221 2.84 18.79 -15.40
N LEU A 222 3.94 18.08 -15.14
CA LEU A 222 4.06 17.19 -13.99
C LEU A 222 3.99 17.95 -12.66
N THR A 223 4.61 19.12 -12.57
CA THR A 223 4.55 19.96 -11.36
C THR A 223 3.16 20.50 -11.10
N ILE A 224 2.40 20.90 -12.13
CA ILE A 224 1.00 21.31 -11.98
C ILE A 224 0.15 20.14 -11.45
N VAL A 225 0.27 18.96 -12.06
CA VAL A 225 -0.47 17.76 -11.62
C VAL A 225 -0.08 17.37 -10.19
N ALA A 226 1.21 17.38 -9.86
CA ALA A 226 1.70 17.09 -8.53
C ALA A 226 1.22 18.13 -7.50
N ALA A 227 1.14 19.41 -7.86
CA ALA A 227 0.63 20.47 -7.00
C ALA A 227 -0.87 20.28 -6.72
N VAL A 228 -1.68 19.99 -7.75
CA VAL A 228 -3.10 19.68 -7.58
C VAL A 228 -3.28 18.43 -6.71
N TYR A 229 -2.52 17.37 -6.98
CA TYR A 229 -2.57 16.15 -6.20
C TYR A 229 -2.22 16.40 -4.73
N SER A 230 -1.12 17.12 -4.47
CA SER A 230 -0.66 17.50 -3.13
C SER A 230 -1.69 18.36 -2.42
N PHE A 231 -2.30 19.31 -3.12
CA PHE A 231 -3.37 20.14 -2.57
C PHE A 231 -4.56 19.28 -2.11
N LEU A 232 -5.02 18.35 -2.94
CA LEU A 232 -6.09 17.41 -2.61
C LEU A 232 -5.72 16.47 -1.44
N THR A 233 -4.43 16.12 -1.28
CA THR A 233 -3.96 15.29 -0.15
C THR A 233 -3.80 16.08 1.15
N LEU A 234 -3.50 17.38 1.07
CA LEU A 234 -3.24 18.26 2.23
C LEU A 234 -4.49 18.96 2.77
N ILE A 235 -5.53 19.18 1.94
CA ILE A 235 -6.82 19.74 2.36
C ILE A 235 -7.41 19.01 3.59
N PRO A 236 -7.48 17.66 3.62
CA PRO A 236 -8.04 16.91 4.75
C PRO A 236 -7.21 17.02 6.04
N LEU A 237 -5.94 17.47 5.95
CA LEU A 237 -5.11 17.73 7.12
C LEU A 237 -5.40 19.09 7.75
N ARG A 238 -5.98 20.04 7.01
CA ARG A 238 -6.35 21.37 7.52
C ARG A 238 -7.81 21.46 7.93
N TYR A 239 -8.70 20.73 7.27
CA TYR A 239 -10.13 20.69 7.58
C TYR A 239 -10.55 19.24 7.80
N LEU A 240 -10.89 18.90 9.06
CA LEU A 240 -11.32 17.54 9.44
C LEU A 240 -12.66 17.13 8.77
N ASP A 241 -13.42 18.08 8.26
CA ASP A 241 -14.75 17.86 7.65
C ASP A 241 -14.71 17.66 6.12
N CYS A 242 -13.53 17.49 5.51
CA CYS A 242 -13.42 17.36 4.06
C CYS A 242 -13.67 15.92 3.54
N PRO A 243 -14.50 15.76 2.49
CA PRO A 243 -14.88 14.45 1.93
C PRO A 243 -13.74 13.74 1.14
N TYR A 244 -12.63 14.42 0.88
CA TYR A 244 -11.51 13.89 0.10
C TYR A 244 -10.61 12.98 0.95
N ARG A 245 -10.99 11.71 1.14
CA ARG A 245 -10.11 10.70 1.73
C ARG A 245 -9.18 10.14 0.65
N THR A 246 -7.92 10.56 0.65
CA THR A 246 -6.90 9.95 -0.21
C THR A 246 -6.20 8.81 0.54
N PRO A 247 -5.77 7.73 -0.14
CA PRO A 247 -5.07 6.62 0.51
C PRO A 247 -3.77 7.08 1.21
N LEU A 248 -3.14 8.15 0.69
CA LEU A 248 -1.96 8.77 1.29
C LEU A 248 -2.25 9.50 2.60
N SER A 249 -3.40 10.14 2.79
CA SER A 249 -3.68 10.84 4.06
C SER A 249 -3.81 9.86 5.22
N GLY A 250 -4.41 8.68 4.97
CA GLY A 250 -4.47 7.57 5.93
C GLY A 250 -3.10 7.02 6.29
N ALA A 251 -2.26 6.72 5.28
CA ALA A 251 -0.89 6.24 5.48
C ALA A 251 -0.03 7.29 6.22
N PHE A 252 -0.12 8.56 5.83
CA PHE A 252 0.66 9.65 6.41
C PHE A 252 0.27 9.95 7.86
N TRP A 253 -1.03 9.92 8.19
CA TRP A 253 -1.49 10.11 9.58
C TRP A 253 -0.98 9.01 10.51
N ARG A 254 -0.90 7.76 10.03
CA ARG A 254 -0.33 6.64 10.79
C ARG A 254 1.19 6.72 10.90
N LEU A 255 1.87 7.07 9.81
CA LEU A 255 3.33 7.25 9.81
C LEU A 255 3.72 8.38 10.77
N PHE A 256 2.97 9.49 10.75
CA PHE A 256 3.11 10.61 11.68
C PHE A 256 2.90 10.18 13.13
N ARG A 257 1.84 9.40 13.41
CA ARG A 257 1.61 8.83 14.75
C ARG A 257 2.75 7.90 15.20
N HIS A 258 3.27 7.07 14.30
CA HIS A 258 4.37 6.15 14.59
C HIS A 258 5.73 6.86 14.79
N TRP A 259 5.89 8.05 14.19
CA TRP A 259 7.04 8.93 14.40
C TRP A 259 6.93 9.80 15.65
N GLN A 260 5.71 10.00 16.19
CA GLN A 260 5.48 10.70 17.46
C GLN A 260 5.60 9.79 18.71
N THR A 261 5.36 8.48 18.57
CA THR A 261 5.51 7.53 19.69
C THR A 261 6.91 7.47 20.34
N PRO A 262 8.05 7.68 19.66
CA PRO A 262 9.36 7.73 20.30
C PRO A 262 9.57 8.99 21.17
N LEU A 263 9.00 10.13 20.76
CA LEU A 263 9.16 11.41 21.47
C LEU A 263 8.33 11.44 22.78
N SER A 264 7.13 10.86 22.78
CA SER A 264 6.28 10.83 23.99
C SER A 264 6.82 9.92 25.10
N ASN A 265 7.52 8.82 24.78
CA ASN A 265 8.12 7.93 25.78
C ASN A 265 9.40 8.52 26.42
N SER A 266 10.09 9.42 25.72
CA SER A 266 11.26 10.11 26.28
C SER A 266 10.85 11.13 27.35
N ASP A 267 9.74 11.84 27.15
CA ASP A 267 9.24 12.82 28.13
C ASP A 267 8.66 12.14 29.38
N SER A 268 7.95 11.01 29.23
CA SER A 268 7.38 10.28 30.39
C SER A 268 8.46 9.69 31.30
N SER A 269 9.50 9.09 30.72
CA SER A 269 10.63 8.53 31.48
C SER A 269 11.49 9.63 32.15
N SER A 270 11.65 10.78 31.50
CA SER A 270 12.33 11.93 32.10
C SER A 270 11.52 12.57 33.24
N MET A 271 10.19 12.55 33.16
CA MET A 271 9.33 13.05 34.24
C MET A 271 9.29 12.10 35.44
N GLU A 272 9.20 10.78 35.22
CA GLU A 272 9.23 9.79 36.31
C GLU A 272 10.53 9.86 37.11
N THR A 273 11.67 9.95 36.42
CA THR A 273 12.99 10.08 37.07
C THR A 273 13.15 11.38 37.86
N MET A 274 12.59 12.49 37.36
CA MET A 274 12.61 13.77 38.08
C MET A 274 11.71 13.75 39.32
N VAL A 275 10.55 13.11 39.26
CA VAL A 275 9.63 12.96 40.40
C VAL A 275 10.23 12.05 41.48
N GLU A 276 10.88 10.95 41.09
CA GLU A 276 11.60 10.10 42.04
C GLU A 276 12.75 10.84 42.73
N ALA A 277 13.52 11.64 41.99
CA ALA A 277 14.61 12.43 42.54
C ALA A 277 14.10 13.49 43.54
N MET A 278 12.97 14.15 43.25
CA MET A 278 12.34 15.10 44.16
C MET A 278 11.77 14.41 45.40
N SER A 279 11.16 13.23 45.24
CA SER A 279 10.63 12.44 46.35
C SER A 279 11.71 11.98 47.31
N ARG A 280 12.88 11.55 46.80
CA ARG A 280 14.02 11.14 47.67
C ARG A 280 14.58 12.33 48.45
N ARG A 281 14.67 13.50 47.81
CA ARG A 281 15.17 14.73 48.44
C ARG A 281 14.25 15.27 49.53
N ALA A 282 12.96 14.97 49.47
CA ALA A 282 11.98 15.33 50.51
C ALA A 282 12.02 14.41 51.73
N THR A 283 12.60 13.20 51.61
CA THR A 283 12.63 12.18 52.67
C THR A 283 13.94 12.12 53.45
N GLU A 284 14.96 12.89 53.08
CA GLU A 284 16.21 12.98 53.84
C GLU A 284 16.04 14.00 55.00
N PRO A 285 16.15 13.59 56.27
CA PRO A 285 16.16 14.53 57.39
C PRO A 285 17.49 15.30 57.40
N SER A 286 17.40 16.62 57.59
CA SER A 286 18.51 17.58 57.70
C SER A 286 19.52 17.22 58.78
#